data_AF-A0A1H6WIF6-F1
#
_entry.id   AF-A0A1H6WIF6-F1
#
_cell.length_a   1.000
_cell.length_b   1.000
_cell.length_c   1.000
_cell.angle_alpha   90.00
_cell.angle_beta   90.00
_cell.angle_gamma   90.00
#
_symmetry.space_group_name_H-M   'P 1'
#
loop_
_entity.id
_entity.type
_entity.pdbx_description
1 polymer ?
#
loop_
_entity_poly.entity_id
_entity_poly.type
_entity_poly.pdbx_seq_one_letter_code
_entity_poly.pdbx_strand_id
1 'polypeptide(L)'
;MNLERLEAMIKEYMDQFSVHANTQTHDEMSKWRTAYACKKWDNDAEDFFDMFQRCTRESHRLLSGNSIYQPRLAVENLVRKDRGDEADVVREYFKLLLDASPKDLKRREANMDDFIQKMNDLEEECLMPQQIHKLDKRACLMFMGLVHPKTDYMYKQRAVDFFREYLEYEGSGSFQLASYYAFCDAVVAEIEQHEDLIEMVTQELKKQAKMYKMPGLEKIDPKHHILLYDLMYVTEKYGFKTQHEEELESGNKPRGKQKTKAEREQEARDKRKKQLYDELESLRDTIIDKEIELDKIDEVNVVGEKVKHFKFGDGEIIEKDHDIATIRFRIGEKKMSMRFVAERKMLQNKDLTSAYMRRARVEREIQEMEKRVESDEQILINIKNVEIKLGKAHV
;
A
#
# COMPACT_ATOMS: atom_id res chain seq x y z
N MET A 1 -0.06 0.35 -28.08
CA MET A 1 0.14 1.40 -27.06
C MET A 1 0.14 2.74 -27.75
N ASN A 2 -0.58 3.72 -27.21
CA ASN A 2 -0.65 5.08 -27.71
C ASN A 2 0.50 5.92 -27.12
N LEU A 3 1.52 6.23 -27.94
CA LEU A 3 2.75 6.91 -27.49
C LEU A 3 2.54 8.39 -27.19
N GLU A 4 1.67 9.08 -27.94
CA GLU A 4 1.37 10.50 -27.70
C GLU A 4 0.71 10.71 -26.33
N ARG A 5 -0.14 9.77 -25.92
CA ARG A 5 -0.74 9.74 -24.59
C ARG A 5 0.29 9.49 -23.50
N LEU A 6 1.21 8.54 -23.71
CA LEU A 6 2.30 8.29 -22.76
C LEU A 6 3.18 9.52 -22.57
N GLU A 7 3.55 10.21 -23.66
CA GLU A 7 4.29 11.47 -23.62
C GLU A 7 3.58 12.53 -22.76
N ALA A 8 2.29 12.74 -23.01
CA ALA A 8 1.48 13.72 -22.28
C ALA A 8 1.44 13.39 -20.78
N MET A 9 1.34 12.10 -20.44
CA MET A 9 1.30 11.63 -19.07
C MET A 9 2.65 11.76 -18.36
N ILE A 10 3.75 11.45 -19.05
CA ILE A 10 5.11 11.68 -18.53
C ILE A 10 5.30 13.16 -18.22
N LYS A 11 4.93 14.05 -19.15
CA LYS A 11 5.03 15.49 -18.95
C LYS A 11 4.21 15.96 -17.74
N GLU A 12 2.96 15.53 -17.63
CA GLU A 12 2.10 15.88 -16.48
C GLU A 12 2.69 15.36 -15.16
N TYR A 13 3.22 14.14 -15.15
CA TYR A 13 3.94 13.61 -14.00
C TYR A 13 5.11 14.51 -13.62
N MET A 14 5.92 14.92 -14.60
CA MET A 14 7.07 15.79 -14.35
C MET A 14 6.67 17.15 -13.76
N ASP A 15 5.59 17.73 -14.27
CA ASP A 15 5.09 19.04 -13.83
C ASP A 15 4.48 18.98 -12.42
N GLN A 16 3.79 17.89 -12.08
CA GLN A 16 3.02 17.78 -10.84
C GLN A 16 3.73 17.02 -9.70
N PHE A 17 4.80 16.27 -9.98
CA PHE A 17 5.43 15.38 -8.99
C PHE A 17 5.83 16.12 -7.71
N SER A 18 6.49 17.27 -7.83
CA SER A 18 6.96 18.05 -6.67
C SER A 18 5.85 18.83 -5.96
N VAL A 19 4.70 19.03 -6.63
CA VAL A 19 3.58 19.85 -6.14
C VAL A 19 2.54 19.01 -5.40
N HIS A 20 2.28 17.80 -5.89
CA HIS A 20 1.21 16.95 -5.38
C HIS A 20 1.67 15.61 -4.82
N ALA A 21 2.70 14.99 -5.42
CA ALA A 21 3.13 13.65 -5.07
C ALA A 21 4.18 13.64 -3.94
N ASN A 22 5.17 14.52 -3.98
CA ASN A 22 6.28 14.55 -3.02
C ASN A 22 6.29 15.88 -2.23
N THR A 23 5.38 16.00 -1.27
CA THR A 23 5.11 17.19 -0.45
C THR A 23 5.41 16.94 1.04
N GLN A 24 5.04 17.87 1.94
CA GLN A 24 5.09 17.60 3.38
C GLN A 24 4.03 16.57 3.83
N THR A 25 2.93 16.45 3.09
CA THR A 25 1.82 15.54 3.42
C THR A 25 1.96 14.20 2.72
N HIS A 26 2.47 14.19 1.49
CA HIS A 26 2.66 12.99 0.66
C HIS A 26 4.15 12.74 0.43
N ASP A 27 4.56 11.48 0.55
CA ASP A 27 5.97 11.09 0.46
C ASP A 27 6.07 9.86 -0.43
N GLU A 28 5.86 10.07 -1.73
CA GLU A 28 5.96 9.01 -2.73
C GLU A 28 7.40 8.50 -2.87
N MET A 29 8.40 9.28 -2.40
CA MET A 29 9.78 8.84 -2.31
C MET A 29 10.01 7.71 -1.29
N SER A 30 9.05 7.44 -0.40
CA SER A 30 9.09 6.29 0.52
C SER A 30 9.18 4.94 -0.18
N LYS A 31 8.64 4.81 -1.41
CA LYS A 31 8.74 3.58 -2.22
C LYS A 31 10.20 3.22 -2.51
N TRP A 32 10.95 4.24 -2.91
CA TRP A 32 12.37 4.13 -3.25
C TRP A 32 13.22 3.79 -2.03
N ARG A 33 12.93 4.45 -0.90
CA ARG A 33 13.64 4.21 0.36
C ARG A 33 13.33 2.82 0.92
N THR A 34 12.09 2.36 0.78
CA THR A 34 11.70 0.97 1.13
C THR A 34 12.46 -0.03 0.27
N ALA A 35 12.47 0.11 -1.05
CA ALA A 35 13.23 -0.79 -1.93
C ALA A 35 14.73 -0.79 -1.60
N TYR A 36 15.30 0.38 -1.27
CA TYR A 36 16.68 0.46 -0.81
C TYR A 36 16.91 -0.28 0.50
N ALA A 37 16.00 -0.19 1.48
CA ALA A 37 16.10 -0.94 2.72
C ALA A 37 16.07 -2.47 2.44
N CYS A 38 15.20 -2.89 1.53
CA CYS A 38 15.09 -4.28 1.06
C CYS A 38 16.33 -4.81 0.32
N LYS A 39 17.33 -3.98 -0.07
CA LYS A 39 18.62 -4.49 -0.58
C LYS A 39 19.36 -5.39 0.41
N LYS A 40 19.05 -5.25 1.71
CA LYS A 40 19.61 -6.09 2.79
C LYS A 40 18.74 -7.30 3.11
N TRP A 41 17.71 -7.56 2.30
CA TRP A 41 16.89 -8.75 2.47
C TRP A 41 17.77 -9.98 2.38
N ASP A 42 17.76 -10.77 3.44
CA ASP A 42 18.50 -12.01 3.55
C ASP A 42 17.55 -13.07 4.10
N ASN A 43 17.18 -14.02 3.25
CA ASN A 43 16.34 -15.12 3.67
C ASN A 43 17.04 -15.97 4.74
N ASP A 44 18.37 -15.96 4.84
CA ASP A 44 19.11 -16.73 5.83
C ASP A 44 19.53 -15.88 7.05
N ALA A 45 18.93 -14.69 7.23
CA ALA A 45 19.19 -13.83 8.38
C ALA A 45 18.97 -14.58 9.71
N GLU A 46 19.87 -14.35 10.68
CA GLU A 46 19.75 -14.92 12.02
C GLU A 46 18.46 -14.44 12.72
N ASP A 47 18.14 -13.16 12.56
CA ASP A 47 16.90 -12.53 13.05
C ASP A 47 16.04 -12.08 11.86
N PHE A 48 15.26 -13.03 11.32
CA PHE A 48 14.38 -12.76 10.18
C PHE A 48 13.36 -11.66 10.49
N PHE A 49 12.83 -11.62 11.72
CA PHE A 49 11.88 -10.59 12.15
C PHE A 49 12.50 -9.18 12.09
N ASP A 50 13.65 -8.99 12.71
CA ASP A 50 14.34 -7.70 12.70
C ASP A 50 14.76 -7.28 11.28
N MET A 51 15.20 -8.24 10.46
CA MET A 51 15.48 -7.99 9.04
C MET A 51 14.23 -7.52 8.30
N PHE A 52 13.11 -8.24 8.44
CA PHE A 52 11.85 -7.93 7.80
C PHE A 52 11.37 -6.53 8.20
N GLN A 53 11.31 -6.24 9.51
CA GLN A 53 10.90 -4.94 10.03
C GLN A 53 11.77 -3.80 9.51
N ARG A 54 13.09 -3.98 9.45
CA ARG A 54 14.00 -2.97 8.89
C ARG A 54 13.76 -2.73 7.39
N CYS A 55 13.45 -3.78 6.64
CA CYS A 55 13.19 -3.69 5.20
C CYS A 55 11.84 -3.00 4.91
N THR A 56 10.80 -3.35 5.66
CA THR A 56 9.42 -2.87 5.42
C THR A 56 9.04 -1.65 6.25
N ARG A 57 9.97 -1.04 6.99
CA ARG A 57 9.66 0.08 7.89
C ARG A 57 8.97 1.25 7.18
N GLU A 58 9.41 1.61 5.98
CA GLU A 58 8.84 2.75 5.23
C GLU A 58 7.75 2.33 4.25
N SER A 59 7.34 1.06 4.27
CA SER A 59 6.42 0.49 3.29
C SER A 59 4.96 0.78 3.59
N HIS A 60 4.62 1.74 4.46
CA HIS A 60 3.24 1.95 4.91
C HIS A 60 2.27 2.16 3.72
N ARG A 61 2.70 2.85 2.66
CA ARG A 61 1.88 3.03 1.44
C ARG A 61 1.84 1.80 0.51
N LEU A 62 2.78 0.86 0.67
CA LEU A 62 2.97 -0.27 -0.24
C LEU A 62 2.46 -1.60 0.33
N LEU A 63 2.70 -1.84 1.62
CA LEU A 63 2.47 -3.10 2.32
C LEU A 63 1.62 -2.95 3.59
N SER A 64 1.26 -1.73 4.00
CA SER A 64 0.11 -1.55 4.89
C SER A 64 -1.10 -1.35 4.00
N GLY A 65 -2.01 -2.32 3.99
CA GLY A 65 -3.30 -2.17 3.35
C GLY A 65 -4.40 -1.97 4.39
N ASN A 66 -5.63 -2.20 3.96
CA ASN A 66 -6.82 -2.12 4.83
C ASN A 66 -6.87 -3.27 5.86
N SER A 67 -7.72 -3.14 6.87
CA SER A 67 -7.90 -4.06 8.02
C SER A 67 -7.60 -5.55 7.73
N ILE A 68 -8.15 -6.13 6.66
CA ILE A 68 -7.95 -7.56 6.33
C ILE A 68 -6.77 -7.80 5.37
N TYR A 69 -6.36 -6.84 4.54
CA TYR A 69 -5.26 -7.03 3.58
C TYR A 69 -4.07 -6.16 3.94
N GLN A 70 -3.36 -6.52 5.02
CA GLN A 70 -2.16 -5.83 5.52
C GLN A 70 -0.91 -6.71 5.35
N PRO A 71 -0.31 -6.79 4.14
CA PRO A 71 0.80 -7.71 3.85
C PRO A 71 1.96 -7.66 4.84
N ARG A 72 2.30 -6.46 5.31
CA ARG A 72 3.35 -6.29 6.32
C ARG A 72 2.95 -6.93 7.64
N LEU A 73 1.73 -6.66 8.14
CA LEU A 73 1.26 -7.19 9.42
C LEU A 73 0.99 -8.69 9.38
N ALA A 74 0.53 -9.22 8.25
CA ALA A 74 0.38 -10.66 8.02
C ALA A 74 1.69 -11.40 8.31
N VAL A 75 2.79 -10.89 7.76
CA VAL A 75 4.12 -11.47 7.97
C VAL A 75 4.63 -11.17 9.38
N GLU A 76 4.53 -9.91 9.84
CA GLU A 76 5.01 -9.54 11.18
C GLU A 76 4.37 -10.38 12.28
N ASN A 77 3.06 -10.65 12.22
CA ASN A 77 2.32 -11.43 13.22
C ASN A 77 2.78 -12.89 13.33
N LEU A 78 3.23 -13.46 12.21
CA LEU A 78 3.73 -14.83 12.12
C LEU A 78 5.20 -14.96 12.54
N VAL A 79 6.01 -13.95 12.25
CA VAL A 79 7.47 -14.03 12.45
C VAL A 79 7.97 -13.33 13.71
N ARG A 80 7.08 -12.87 14.61
CA ARG A 80 7.47 -12.26 15.89
C ARG A 80 8.37 -13.22 16.69
N LYS A 81 9.32 -12.67 17.45
CA LYS A 81 10.32 -13.44 18.21
C LYS A 81 9.76 -14.46 19.21
N ASP A 82 8.51 -14.29 19.63
CA ASP A 82 7.79 -15.18 20.55
C ASP A 82 7.06 -16.35 19.85
N ARG A 83 7.11 -16.41 18.51
CA ARG A 83 6.40 -17.38 17.64
C ARG A 83 7.28 -18.54 17.17
N GLY A 84 8.29 -18.97 17.93
CA GLY A 84 8.98 -20.25 17.69
C GLY A 84 9.45 -20.52 16.24
N ASP A 85 9.04 -21.67 15.68
CA ASP A 85 9.50 -22.21 14.39
C ASP A 85 8.75 -21.61 13.19
N GLU A 86 7.66 -20.87 13.41
CA GLU A 86 6.85 -20.23 12.36
C GLU A 86 7.67 -19.25 11.51
N ALA A 87 8.66 -18.58 12.13
CA ALA A 87 9.58 -17.70 11.42
C ALA A 87 10.40 -18.44 10.35
N ASP A 88 10.79 -19.68 10.60
CA ASP A 88 11.55 -20.50 9.65
C ASP A 88 10.64 -21.04 8.54
N VAL A 89 9.38 -21.34 8.83
CA VAL A 89 8.39 -21.71 7.82
C VAL A 89 8.12 -20.54 6.84
N VAL A 90 7.86 -19.34 7.38
CA VAL A 90 7.64 -18.13 6.57
C VAL A 90 8.87 -17.81 5.71
N ARG A 91 10.07 -17.99 6.27
CA ARG A 91 11.34 -17.83 5.54
C ARG A 91 11.43 -18.74 4.32
N GLU A 92 11.09 -20.02 4.45
CA GLU A 92 11.09 -20.96 3.32
C GLU A 92 10.04 -20.58 2.26
N TYR A 93 8.89 -20.05 2.66
CA TYR A 93 7.90 -19.54 1.73
C TYR A 93 8.43 -18.32 0.95
N PHE A 94 9.11 -17.39 1.63
CA PHE A 94 9.76 -16.26 0.96
C PHE A 94 10.89 -16.69 0.02
N LYS A 95 11.67 -17.72 0.35
CA LYS A 95 12.69 -18.27 -0.56
C LYS A 95 12.09 -18.71 -1.89
N LEU A 96 10.94 -19.38 -1.87
CA LEU A 96 10.24 -19.81 -3.10
C LEU A 96 9.63 -18.64 -3.87
N LEU A 97 9.04 -17.67 -3.17
CA LEU A 97 8.46 -16.47 -3.78
C LEU A 97 9.52 -15.61 -4.47
N LEU A 98 10.65 -15.39 -3.78
CA LEU A 98 11.73 -14.50 -4.21
C LEU A 98 12.78 -15.20 -5.08
N ASP A 99 12.62 -16.50 -5.37
CA ASP A 99 13.51 -17.20 -6.28
C ASP A 99 13.40 -16.58 -7.68
N ALA A 100 14.39 -15.75 -8.03
CA ALA A 100 14.46 -15.09 -9.32
C ALA A 100 14.97 -16.02 -10.44
N SER A 101 15.43 -17.23 -10.12
CA SER A 101 16.00 -18.19 -11.08
C SER A 101 15.04 -18.65 -12.18
N PRO A 102 13.71 -18.78 -11.95
CA PRO A 102 12.77 -19.07 -13.02
C PRO A 102 12.61 -17.82 -13.90
N LYS A 103 13.14 -17.89 -15.12
CA LYS A 103 12.73 -16.99 -16.22
C LYS A 103 11.31 -17.31 -16.72
N ASP A 104 10.76 -18.44 -16.29
CA ASP A 104 9.41 -18.88 -16.62
C ASP A 104 8.38 -18.16 -15.74
N LEU A 105 7.68 -17.21 -16.34
CA LEU A 105 6.62 -16.44 -15.67
C LEU A 105 5.44 -17.31 -15.24
N LYS A 106 5.18 -18.46 -15.88
CA LYS A 106 4.13 -19.40 -15.40
C LYS A 106 4.53 -20.03 -14.08
N ARG A 107 5.81 -20.39 -13.94
CA ARG A 107 6.33 -20.94 -12.68
C ARG A 107 6.37 -19.88 -11.59
N ARG A 108 6.73 -18.63 -11.91
CA ARG A 108 6.63 -17.52 -10.96
C ARG A 108 5.19 -17.31 -10.49
N GLU A 109 4.23 -17.30 -11.40
CA GLU A 109 2.81 -17.16 -11.03
C GLU A 109 2.34 -18.34 -10.15
N ALA A 110 2.77 -19.57 -10.43
CA ALA A 110 2.49 -20.72 -9.57
C ALA A 110 3.12 -20.60 -8.16
N ASN A 111 4.36 -20.09 -8.07
CA ASN A 111 5.00 -19.82 -6.78
C ASN A 111 4.25 -18.72 -6.00
N MET A 112 3.72 -17.70 -6.68
CA MET A 112 2.89 -16.67 -6.04
C MET A 112 1.61 -17.28 -5.47
N ASP A 113 0.91 -18.12 -6.23
CA ASP A 113 -0.33 -18.77 -5.78
C ASP A 113 -0.05 -19.71 -4.58
N ASP A 114 1.05 -20.47 -4.62
CA ASP A 114 1.49 -21.34 -3.52
C ASP A 114 1.85 -20.55 -2.26
N PHE A 115 2.58 -19.43 -2.40
CA PHE A 115 2.92 -18.53 -1.29
C PHE A 115 1.66 -17.96 -0.62
N ILE A 116 0.70 -17.46 -1.42
CA ILE A 116 -0.56 -16.89 -0.90
C ILE A 116 -1.32 -17.94 -0.11
N GLN A 117 -1.48 -19.13 -0.67
CA GLN A 117 -2.22 -20.21 -0.01
C GLN A 117 -1.56 -20.58 1.32
N LYS A 118 -0.25 -20.85 1.31
CA LYS A 118 0.50 -21.29 2.48
C LYS A 118 0.57 -20.25 3.60
N MET A 119 0.76 -18.98 3.25
CA MET A 119 0.78 -17.89 4.24
C MET A 119 -0.60 -17.71 4.89
N ASN A 120 -1.67 -17.71 4.09
CA ASN A 120 -3.03 -17.55 4.60
C ASN A 120 -3.46 -18.74 5.48
N ASP A 121 -3.12 -19.97 5.08
CA ASP A 121 -3.37 -21.16 5.89
C ASP A 121 -2.61 -21.09 7.23
N LEU A 122 -1.35 -20.67 7.20
CA LEU A 122 -0.53 -20.51 8.41
C LEU A 122 -1.10 -19.43 9.36
N GLU A 123 -1.63 -18.33 8.83
CA GLU A 123 -2.33 -17.34 9.66
C GLU A 123 -3.58 -17.93 10.32
N GLU A 124 -4.40 -18.67 9.57
CA GLU A 124 -5.62 -19.31 10.09
C GLU A 124 -5.31 -20.36 11.17
N GLU A 125 -4.17 -21.05 11.07
CA GLU A 125 -3.71 -22.04 12.05
C GLU A 125 -3.11 -21.41 13.32
N CYS A 126 -2.32 -20.33 13.19
CA CYS A 126 -1.50 -19.80 14.27
C CYS A 126 -2.05 -18.55 14.97
N LEU A 127 -3.00 -17.84 14.35
CA LEU A 127 -3.46 -16.53 14.80
C LEU A 127 -4.93 -16.52 15.24
N MET A 128 -5.26 -15.60 16.15
CA MET A 128 -6.66 -15.34 16.49
C MET A 128 -7.34 -14.62 15.32
N PRO A 129 -8.66 -14.78 15.10
CA PRO A 129 -9.36 -14.19 13.96
C PRO A 129 -9.14 -12.69 13.73
N GLN A 130 -8.99 -11.91 14.82
CA GLN A 130 -8.73 -10.47 14.76
C GLN A 130 -7.30 -10.08 14.35
N GLN A 131 -6.40 -11.04 14.15
CA GLN A 131 -5.00 -10.84 13.77
C GLN A 131 -4.69 -11.36 12.37
N ILE A 132 -5.67 -11.97 11.69
CA ILE A 132 -5.51 -12.58 10.37
C ILE A 132 -5.58 -11.50 9.30
N HIS A 133 -4.54 -11.43 8.46
CA HIS A 133 -4.43 -10.47 7.37
C HIS A 133 -4.13 -11.15 6.03
N LYS A 134 -5.16 -11.40 5.23
CA LYS A 134 -5.06 -12.10 3.94
C LYS A 134 -4.05 -11.46 2.99
N LEU A 135 -3.23 -12.32 2.39
CA LEU A 135 -2.36 -12.02 1.27
C LEU A 135 -3.06 -12.29 -0.07
N ASP A 136 -2.65 -11.54 -1.08
CA ASP A 136 -3.13 -11.64 -2.46
C ASP A 136 -1.98 -11.46 -3.48
N LYS A 137 -2.28 -11.57 -4.78
CA LYS A 137 -1.28 -11.43 -5.85
C LYS A 137 -0.55 -10.07 -5.82
N ARG A 138 -1.25 -9.02 -5.38
CA ARG A 138 -0.67 -7.69 -5.19
C ARG A 138 0.42 -7.73 -4.13
N ALA A 139 0.18 -8.36 -2.98
CA ALA A 139 1.18 -8.52 -1.93
C ALA A 139 2.46 -9.19 -2.44
N CYS A 140 2.32 -10.30 -3.19
CA CYS A 140 3.45 -11.01 -3.80
C CYS A 140 4.28 -10.10 -4.71
N LEU A 141 3.63 -9.40 -5.64
CA LEU A 141 4.31 -8.51 -6.58
C LEU A 141 4.97 -7.30 -5.89
N MET A 142 4.37 -6.80 -4.80
CA MET A 142 5.02 -5.76 -3.99
C MET A 142 6.29 -6.30 -3.32
N PHE A 143 6.25 -7.47 -2.67
CA PHE A 143 7.44 -8.07 -2.05
C PHE A 143 8.54 -8.34 -3.10
N MET A 144 8.17 -8.97 -4.22
CA MET A 144 9.10 -9.28 -5.31
C MET A 144 9.72 -7.99 -5.89
N GLY A 145 8.91 -6.97 -6.21
CA GLY A 145 9.40 -5.70 -6.75
C GLY A 145 10.23 -4.88 -5.77
N LEU A 146 9.95 -4.96 -4.46
CA LEU A 146 10.76 -4.29 -3.43
C LEU A 146 12.12 -4.95 -3.22
N VAL A 147 12.17 -6.28 -3.20
CA VAL A 147 13.41 -7.04 -2.96
C VAL A 147 14.24 -7.20 -4.23
N HIS A 148 13.59 -7.33 -5.38
CA HIS A 148 14.23 -7.53 -6.68
C HIS A 148 13.77 -6.50 -7.74
N PRO A 149 13.98 -5.19 -7.50
CA PRO A 149 13.52 -4.13 -8.40
C PRO A 149 14.18 -4.14 -9.79
N LYS A 150 15.20 -4.99 -10.02
CA LYS A 150 15.85 -5.15 -11.32
C LYS A 150 15.18 -6.19 -12.22
N THR A 151 14.36 -7.07 -11.64
CA THR A 151 13.77 -8.22 -12.35
C THR A 151 12.26 -8.28 -12.20
N ASP A 152 11.70 -7.60 -11.20
CA ASP A 152 10.31 -7.71 -10.82
C ASP A 152 9.61 -6.36 -10.82
N TYR A 153 8.34 -6.37 -11.22
CA TYR A 153 7.47 -5.20 -11.25
C TYR A 153 6.51 -5.19 -10.05
N MET A 154 6.34 -4.01 -9.44
CA MET A 154 5.33 -3.77 -8.42
C MET A 154 3.95 -3.56 -9.05
N TYR A 155 2.89 -4.03 -8.39
CA TYR A 155 1.55 -4.05 -8.98
C TYR A 155 0.51 -3.41 -8.07
N LYS A 156 -0.32 -2.54 -8.64
CA LYS A 156 -1.56 -2.00 -8.05
C LYS A 156 -2.61 -2.00 -9.14
N GLN A 157 -3.66 -2.80 -8.95
CA GLN A 157 -4.62 -3.12 -10.02
C GLN A 157 -5.22 -1.87 -10.65
N ARG A 158 -5.78 -0.96 -9.86
CA ARG A 158 -6.43 0.25 -10.37
C ARG A 158 -5.49 1.17 -11.13
N ALA A 159 -4.26 1.36 -10.64
CA ALA A 159 -3.24 2.12 -11.35
C ALA A 159 -2.91 1.48 -12.71
N VAL A 160 -2.74 0.15 -12.77
CA VAL A 160 -2.45 -0.58 -14.01
C VAL A 160 -3.63 -0.54 -14.97
N ASP A 161 -4.86 -0.77 -14.48
CA ASP A 161 -6.07 -0.74 -15.29
C ASP A 161 -6.31 0.65 -15.89
N PHE A 162 -6.15 1.71 -15.08
CA PHE A 162 -6.20 3.10 -15.54
C PHE A 162 -5.16 3.36 -16.63
N PHE A 163 -3.90 2.98 -16.40
CA PHE A 163 -2.81 3.23 -17.35
C PHE A 163 -3.02 2.48 -18.67
N ARG A 164 -3.45 1.21 -18.62
CA ARG A 164 -3.72 0.41 -19.82
C ARG A 164 -4.89 0.96 -20.63
N GLU A 165 -5.97 1.37 -19.95
CA GLU A 165 -7.13 2.01 -20.58
C GLU A 165 -6.71 3.32 -21.23
N TYR A 166 -5.97 4.16 -20.51
CA TYR A 166 -5.49 5.45 -20.99
C TYR A 166 -4.57 5.30 -22.22
N LEU A 167 -3.61 4.38 -22.19
CA LEU A 167 -2.67 4.15 -23.28
C LEU A 167 -3.23 3.29 -24.43
N GLU A 168 -4.51 2.92 -24.38
CA GLU A 168 -5.15 2.05 -25.37
C GLU A 168 -4.33 0.75 -25.60
N TYR A 169 -3.82 0.18 -24.50
CA TYR A 169 -3.00 -1.02 -24.56
C TYR A 169 -3.89 -2.27 -24.58
N GLU A 170 -3.95 -2.94 -25.73
CA GLU A 170 -4.74 -4.16 -25.91
C GLU A 170 -4.29 -5.30 -24.98
N GLY A 171 -5.26 -6.05 -24.41
CA GLY A 171 -5.00 -7.31 -23.70
C GLY A 171 -6.19 -7.84 -22.92
N SER A 172 -6.05 -9.03 -22.32
CA SER A 172 -7.14 -9.70 -21.60
C SER A 172 -7.55 -8.98 -20.31
N GLY A 173 -8.85 -9.00 -19.99
CA GLY A 173 -9.41 -8.40 -18.78
C GLY A 173 -9.12 -9.18 -17.48
N SER A 174 -8.55 -10.38 -17.55
CA SER A 174 -8.06 -11.12 -16.38
C SER A 174 -6.55 -10.94 -16.22
N PHE A 175 -6.10 -10.75 -14.98
CA PHE A 175 -4.67 -10.66 -14.64
C PHE A 175 -3.94 -11.95 -15.01
N GLN A 176 -2.82 -11.81 -15.71
CA GLN A 176 -1.86 -12.86 -16.02
C GLN A 176 -0.46 -12.26 -15.91
N LEU A 177 0.46 -12.93 -15.24
CA LEU A 177 1.78 -12.35 -14.96
C LEU A 177 2.54 -12.01 -16.25
N ALA A 178 2.49 -12.90 -17.24
CA ALA A 178 3.15 -12.70 -18.54
C ALA A 178 2.61 -11.49 -19.30
N SER A 179 1.28 -11.34 -19.35
CA SER A 179 0.63 -10.20 -20.03
C SER A 179 0.94 -8.88 -19.31
N TYR A 180 1.00 -8.92 -17.97
CA TYR A 180 1.37 -7.75 -17.18
C TYR A 180 2.82 -7.34 -17.39
N TYR A 181 3.77 -8.28 -17.39
CA TYR A 181 5.18 -7.99 -17.61
C TYR A 181 5.43 -7.48 -19.03
N ALA A 182 4.79 -8.05 -20.04
CA ALA A 182 4.90 -7.56 -21.42
C ALA A 182 4.38 -6.12 -21.57
N PHE A 183 3.33 -5.75 -20.84
CA PHE A 183 2.87 -4.36 -20.77
C PHE A 183 3.92 -3.46 -20.10
N CYS A 184 4.45 -3.87 -18.95
CA CYS A 184 5.47 -3.10 -18.25
C CYS A 184 6.76 -2.92 -19.06
N ASP A 185 7.26 -3.98 -19.69
CA ASP A 185 8.43 -3.94 -20.56
C ASP A 185 8.24 -2.94 -21.71
N ALA A 186 7.05 -2.92 -22.32
CA ALA A 186 6.72 -1.99 -23.40
C ALA A 186 6.73 -0.53 -22.93
N VAL A 187 6.22 -0.23 -21.74
CA VAL A 187 6.24 1.14 -21.20
C VAL A 187 7.65 1.54 -20.74
N VAL A 188 8.40 0.63 -20.11
CA VAL A 188 9.79 0.89 -19.69
C VAL A 188 10.67 1.23 -20.90
N ALA A 189 10.51 0.51 -22.02
CA ALA A 189 11.26 0.79 -23.24
C ALA A 189 11.08 2.23 -23.76
N GLU A 190 9.88 2.80 -23.57
CA GLU A 190 9.60 4.20 -23.90
C GLU A 190 10.15 5.15 -22.81
N ILE A 191 9.98 4.83 -21.53
CA ILE A 191 10.57 5.60 -20.40
C ILE A 191 12.09 5.76 -20.58
N GLU A 192 12.79 4.73 -21.06
CA GLU A 192 14.24 4.77 -21.34
C GLU A 192 14.64 5.84 -22.38
N GLN A 193 13.71 6.35 -23.18
CA GLN A 193 13.95 7.45 -24.13
C GLN A 193 13.81 8.85 -23.49
N HIS A 194 13.27 8.95 -22.27
CA HIS A 194 13.02 10.23 -21.56
C HIS A 194 14.16 10.55 -20.59
N GLU A 195 15.29 11.02 -21.13
CA GLU A 195 16.47 11.39 -20.32
C GLU A 195 16.15 12.47 -19.27
N ASP A 196 15.21 13.37 -19.56
CA ASP A 196 14.76 14.44 -18.67
C ASP A 196 13.95 13.93 -17.47
N LEU A 197 13.03 12.98 -17.70
CA LEU A 197 12.34 12.25 -16.63
C LEU A 197 13.34 11.50 -15.74
N ILE A 198 14.26 10.75 -16.36
CA ILE A 198 15.27 9.96 -15.64
C ILE A 198 16.18 10.87 -14.82
N GLU A 199 16.65 11.98 -15.38
CA GLU A 199 17.51 12.93 -14.68
C GLU A 199 16.77 13.58 -13.51
N MET A 200 15.51 14.00 -13.70
CA MET A 200 14.72 14.62 -12.64
C MET A 200 14.52 13.67 -11.44
N VAL A 201 14.13 12.41 -11.69
CA VAL A 201 13.98 11.39 -10.65
C VAL A 201 15.33 11.07 -10.00
N THR A 202 16.40 10.97 -10.78
CA THR A 202 17.76 10.74 -10.28
C THR A 202 18.21 11.86 -9.35
N GLN A 203 17.93 13.12 -9.69
CA GLN A 203 18.25 14.27 -8.84
C GLN A 203 17.45 14.26 -7.54
N GLU A 204 16.17 13.88 -7.59
CA GLU A 204 15.39 13.72 -6.38
C GLU A 204 15.92 12.59 -5.50
N LEU A 205 16.25 11.42 -6.07
CA LEU A 205 16.88 10.32 -5.34
C LEU A 205 18.21 10.73 -4.69
N LYS A 206 19.03 11.54 -5.35
CA LYS A 206 20.28 12.08 -4.76
C LYS A 206 19.99 12.99 -3.55
N LYS A 207 18.95 13.83 -3.61
CA LYS A 207 18.55 14.65 -2.45
C LYS A 207 18.10 13.77 -1.30
N GLN A 208 17.26 12.77 -1.57
CA GLN A 208 16.78 11.80 -0.58
C GLN A 208 17.96 11.02 0.03
N ALA A 209 18.89 10.53 -0.79
CA ALA A 209 20.10 9.83 -0.36
C ALA A 209 20.91 10.64 0.66
N LYS A 210 21.05 11.95 0.43
CA LYS A 210 21.74 12.87 1.34
C LYS A 210 20.94 13.12 2.61
N MET A 211 19.64 13.38 2.48
CA MET A 211 18.74 13.69 3.61
C MET A 211 18.66 12.53 4.61
N TYR A 212 18.47 11.31 4.10
CA TYR A 212 18.26 10.10 4.90
C TYR A 212 19.53 9.27 5.12
N LYS A 213 20.69 9.73 4.63
CA LYS A 213 21.99 9.03 4.74
C LYS A 213 21.95 7.62 4.13
N MET A 214 21.38 7.51 2.94
CA MET A 214 21.18 6.26 2.18
C MET A 214 22.06 6.27 0.91
N PRO A 215 23.38 6.05 1.02
CA PRO A 215 24.28 6.12 -0.13
C PRO A 215 23.97 5.03 -1.17
N GLY A 216 23.81 5.41 -2.44
CA GLY A 216 23.47 4.48 -3.51
C GLY A 216 21.96 4.25 -3.70
N LEU A 217 21.12 5.07 -3.06
CA LEU A 217 19.68 5.14 -3.34
C LEU A 217 19.41 5.53 -4.79
N GLU A 218 20.23 6.42 -5.38
CA GLU A 218 20.14 6.82 -6.80
C GLU A 218 20.41 5.69 -7.80
N LYS A 219 20.86 4.52 -7.32
CA LYS A 219 21.14 3.32 -8.13
C LYS A 219 20.20 2.16 -7.78
N ILE A 220 19.10 2.43 -7.09
CA ILE A 220 18.18 1.37 -6.62
C ILE A 220 17.44 0.69 -7.77
N ASP A 221 17.11 1.44 -8.81
CA ASP A 221 16.25 0.99 -9.92
C ASP A 221 16.90 1.24 -11.28
N PRO A 222 17.93 0.46 -11.63
CA PRO A 222 18.63 0.61 -12.90
C PRO A 222 17.81 0.14 -14.11
N LYS A 223 16.57 -0.34 -13.90
CA LYS A 223 15.67 -0.83 -14.94
C LYS A 223 14.34 -0.07 -14.99
N HIS A 224 14.20 0.99 -14.20
CA HIS A 224 13.02 1.85 -14.17
C HIS A 224 11.72 1.12 -13.79
N HIS A 225 11.79 -0.03 -13.11
CA HIS A 225 10.61 -0.82 -12.74
C HIS A 225 9.79 -0.13 -11.66
N ILE A 226 10.47 0.42 -10.66
CA ILE A 226 9.81 1.19 -9.61
C ILE A 226 9.40 2.56 -10.18
N LEU A 227 10.14 3.12 -11.16
CA LEU A 227 9.76 4.40 -11.80
C LEU A 227 8.47 4.24 -12.58
N LEU A 228 8.32 3.14 -13.33
CA LEU A 228 7.07 2.78 -13.97
C LEU A 228 5.93 2.65 -12.94
N TYR A 229 6.17 1.94 -11.83
CA TYR A 229 5.17 1.83 -10.77
C TYR A 229 4.79 3.19 -10.19
N ASP A 230 5.77 4.07 -9.95
CA ASP A 230 5.56 5.42 -9.41
C ASP A 230 4.73 6.26 -10.39
N LEU A 231 5.09 6.24 -11.68
CA LEU A 231 4.36 6.91 -12.75
C LEU A 231 2.91 6.43 -12.85
N MET A 232 2.66 5.12 -12.82
CA MET A 232 1.29 4.58 -12.86
C MET A 232 0.50 4.98 -11.60
N TYR A 233 1.09 4.81 -10.43
CA TYR A 233 0.43 5.07 -9.16
C TYR A 233 0.12 6.54 -8.96
N VAL A 234 1.12 7.42 -9.13
CA VAL A 234 0.99 8.87 -8.90
C VAL A 234 -0.05 9.47 -9.83
N THR A 235 0.02 9.12 -11.12
CA THR A 235 -0.92 9.65 -12.12
C THR A 235 -2.36 9.28 -11.79
N GLU A 236 -2.61 8.02 -11.42
CA GLU A 236 -3.95 7.57 -11.02
C GLU A 236 -4.38 8.21 -9.68
N LYS A 237 -3.51 8.16 -8.68
CA LYS A 237 -3.81 8.55 -7.30
C LYS A 237 -4.15 10.03 -7.16
N TYR A 238 -3.39 10.89 -7.82
CA TYR A 238 -3.54 12.34 -7.74
C TYR A 238 -4.46 12.89 -8.83
N GLY A 239 -5.06 12.01 -9.64
CA GLY A 239 -6.04 12.38 -10.65
C GLY A 239 -5.44 13.35 -11.67
N PHE A 240 -4.24 13.04 -12.17
CA PHE A 240 -3.62 13.81 -13.24
C PHE A 240 -4.50 13.65 -14.47
N LYS A 241 -5.39 14.62 -14.63
CA LYS A 241 -6.34 14.71 -15.73
C LYS A 241 -5.57 15.00 -16.99
N THR A 242 -5.14 13.93 -17.63
CA THR A 242 -4.83 13.98 -19.04
C THR A 242 -6.05 14.59 -19.74
N GLN A 243 -5.85 15.54 -20.65
CA GLN A 243 -6.89 16.26 -21.42
C GLN A 243 -7.99 15.35 -22.01
N HIS A 244 -7.72 14.05 -22.07
CA HIS A 244 -8.61 12.98 -22.49
C HIS A 244 -9.90 12.80 -21.67
N GLU A 245 -9.93 13.12 -20.37
CA GLU A 245 -11.18 13.08 -19.59
C GLU A 245 -12.17 14.16 -20.05
N GLU A 246 -11.66 15.35 -20.40
CA GLU A 246 -12.48 16.43 -20.95
C GLU A 246 -12.96 16.11 -22.38
N GLU A 247 -12.17 15.38 -23.18
CA GLU A 247 -12.55 14.92 -24.52
C GLU A 247 -13.55 13.76 -24.50
N LEU A 248 -13.48 12.85 -23.52
CA LEU A 248 -14.44 11.75 -23.35
C LEU A 248 -15.79 12.22 -22.79
N GLU A 249 -15.80 13.30 -21.99
CA GLU A 249 -17.03 13.94 -21.52
C GLU A 249 -17.68 14.83 -22.61
N SER A 250 -16.91 15.35 -23.56
CA SER A 250 -17.39 16.19 -24.66
C SER A 250 -17.64 15.46 -26.00
N GLY A 251 -17.14 14.23 -26.15
CA GLY A 251 -17.22 13.44 -27.38
C GLY A 251 -18.53 12.67 -27.57
N ASN A 252 -19.28 13.03 -28.61
CA ASN A 252 -20.41 12.27 -29.16
C ASN A 252 -20.01 10.79 -29.40
N LYS A 253 -20.44 9.87 -28.52
CA LYS A 253 -20.21 8.43 -28.69
C LYS A 253 -20.77 7.95 -30.03
N PRO A 254 -20.00 7.21 -30.86
CA PRO A 254 -20.53 6.60 -32.08
C PRO A 254 -21.71 5.69 -31.71
N ARG A 255 -22.82 5.81 -32.45
CA ARG A 255 -24.01 4.95 -32.29
C ARG A 255 -23.65 3.51 -32.64
N GLY A 256 -23.16 2.76 -31.66
CA GLY A 256 -23.02 1.32 -31.73
C GLY A 256 -24.39 0.64 -31.85
N LYS A 257 -24.37 -0.63 -32.27
CA LYS A 257 -25.56 -1.49 -32.42
C LYS A 257 -26.50 -1.37 -31.21
N GLN A 258 -27.80 -1.40 -31.48
CA GLN A 258 -28.85 -1.28 -30.47
C GLN A 258 -28.77 -2.48 -29.52
N LYS A 259 -28.11 -2.31 -28.36
CA LYS A 259 -27.93 -3.34 -27.34
C LYS A 259 -29.29 -3.82 -26.83
N THR A 260 -29.43 -5.13 -26.64
CA THR A 260 -30.61 -5.79 -26.05
C THR A 260 -30.82 -5.35 -24.60
N LYS A 261 -32.03 -5.55 -24.06
CA LYS A 261 -32.34 -5.23 -22.65
C LYS A 261 -31.42 -5.98 -21.68
N ALA A 262 -31.13 -7.25 -21.96
CA ALA A 262 -30.23 -8.08 -21.15
C ALA A 262 -28.78 -7.57 -21.16
N GLU A 263 -28.25 -7.17 -22.33
CA GLU A 263 -26.89 -6.60 -22.43
C GLU A 263 -26.77 -5.26 -21.68
N ARG A 264 -27.81 -4.42 -21.71
CA ARG A 264 -27.83 -3.15 -20.95
C ARG A 264 -27.90 -3.38 -19.45
N GLU A 265 -28.68 -4.36 -19.01
CA GLU A 265 -28.77 -4.72 -17.58
C GLU A 265 -27.47 -5.33 -17.07
N GLN A 266 -26.78 -6.15 -17.89
CA GLN A 266 -25.47 -6.70 -17.54
C GLN A 266 -24.41 -5.60 -17.47
N GLU A 267 -24.33 -4.73 -18.47
CA GLU A 267 -23.38 -3.60 -18.49
C GLU A 267 -23.61 -2.63 -17.32
N ALA A 268 -24.88 -2.37 -16.95
CA ALA A 268 -25.19 -1.55 -15.78
C ALA A 268 -24.76 -2.21 -14.46
N ARG A 269 -24.87 -3.54 -14.36
CA ARG A 269 -24.38 -4.31 -13.20
C ARG A 269 -22.86 -4.30 -13.13
N ASP A 270 -22.18 -4.54 -14.26
CA ASP A 270 -20.72 -4.52 -14.35
C ASP A 270 -20.17 -3.13 -14.01
N LYS A 271 -20.80 -2.07 -14.52
CA LYS A 271 -20.46 -0.69 -14.17
C LYS A 271 -20.63 -0.42 -12.68
N ARG A 272 -21.75 -0.83 -12.09
CA ARG A 272 -22.01 -0.65 -10.65
C ARG A 272 -21.00 -1.43 -9.79
N LYS A 273 -20.62 -2.63 -10.24
CA LYS A 273 -19.60 -3.47 -9.59
C LYS A 273 -18.23 -2.80 -9.65
N LYS A 274 -17.81 -2.29 -10.82
CA LYS A 274 -16.58 -1.51 -10.99
C LYS A 274 -16.57 -0.29 -10.06
N GLN A 275 -17.65 0.49 -10.04
CA GLN A 275 -17.79 1.64 -9.14
C GLN A 275 -17.63 1.27 -7.66
N LEU A 276 -18.26 0.17 -7.23
CA LEU A 276 -18.14 -0.28 -5.84
C LEU A 276 -16.72 -0.73 -5.50
N TYR A 277 -16.01 -1.40 -6.42
CA TYR A 277 -14.59 -1.71 -6.25
C TYR A 277 -13.72 -0.44 -6.16
N ASP A 278 -13.97 0.54 -7.02
CA ASP A 278 -13.23 1.81 -7.03
C ASP A 278 -13.47 2.61 -5.73
N GLU A 279 -14.71 2.67 -5.24
CA GLU A 279 -15.06 3.32 -3.98
C GLU A 279 -14.39 2.62 -2.78
N LEU A 280 -14.44 1.29 -2.75
CA LEU A 280 -13.76 0.51 -1.72
C LEU A 280 -12.26 0.79 -1.71
N GLU A 281 -11.61 0.75 -2.87
CA GLU A 281 -10.16 1.01 -2.95
C GLU A 281 -9.80 2.43 -2.51
N SER A 282 -10.57 3.44 -2.91
CA SER A 282 -10.36 4.83 -2.48
C SER A 282 -10.56 5.02 -0.97
N LEU A 283 -11.58 4.37 -0.40
CA LEU A 283 -11.84 4.39 1.04
C LEU A 283 -10.69 3.74 1.81
N ARG A 284 -10.17 2.61 1.30
CA ARG A 284 -9.04 1.89 1.88
C ARG A 284 -7.75 2.72 1.83
N ASP A 285 -7.46 3.41 0.73
CA ASP A 285 -6.31 4.31 0.67
C ASP A 285 -6.43 5.48 1.67
N THR A 286 -7.66 5.98 1.89
CA THR A 286 -7.91 7.05 2.87
C THR A 286 -7.66 6.57 4.30
N ILE A 287 -7.99 5.30 4.60
CA ILE A 287 -7.64 4.66 5.88
C ILE A 287 -6.10 4.66 6.05
N ILE A 288 -5.36 4.24 5.03
CA ILE A 288 -3.88 4.21 5.08
C ILE A 288 -3.29 5.60 5.33
N ASP A 289 -3.78 6.64 4.65
CA ASP A 289 -3.30 8.01 4.87
C ASP A 289 -3.54 8.48 6.32
N LYS A 290 -4.63 8.04 6.94
CA LYS A 290 -4.94 8.31 8.35
C LYS A 290 -4.09 7.47 9.31
N GLU A 291 -3.81 6.21 8.99
CA GLU A 291 -2.89 5.37 9.78
C GLU A 291 -1.47 5.98 9.79
N ILE A 292 -0.98 6.45 8.63
CA ILE A 292 0.29 7.17 8.55
C ILE A 292 0.27 8.45 9.40
N GLU A 293 -0.88 9.13 9.48
CA GLU A 293 -1.03 10.28 10.38
C GLU A 293 -0.92 9.87 11.85
N LEU A 294 -1.49 8.72 12.24
CA LEU A 294 -1.36 8.18 13.60
C LEU A 294 0.10 7.83 13.92
N ASP A 295 0.80 7.15 13.02
CA ASP A 295 2.20 6.76 13.20
C ASP A 295 3.08 8.00 13.42
N LYS A 296 2.88 9.07 12.64
CA LYS A 296 3.60 10.35 12.81
C LYS A 296 3.35 10.98 14.18
N ILE A 297 2.15 10.86 14.74
CA ILE A 297 1.85 11.34 16.10
C ILE A 297 2.54 10.44 17.13
N ASP A 298 2.59 9.14 16.86
CA ASP A 298 3.15 8.16 17.78
C ASP A 298 4.69 8.19 17.84
N GLU A 299 5.37 8.63 16.78
CA GLU A 299 6.82 8.88 16.75
C GLU A 299 7.26 10.09 17.57
N VAL A 300 6.34 10.98 17.95
CA VAL A 300 6.68 12.17 18.76
C VAL A 300 7.14 11.72 20.15
N ASN A 301 8.39 12.06 20.49
CA ASN A 301 8.92 11.80 21.82
C ASN A 301 8.21 12.64 22.89
N VAL A 302 7.55 11.96 23.82
CA VAL A 302 6.84 12.56 24.96
C VAL A 302 7.50 12.27 26.31
N VAL A 303 8.63 11.56 26.32
CA VAL A 303 9.35 11.25 27.57
C VAL A 303 9.91 12.55 28.18
N GLY A 304 9.71 12.72 29.48
CA GLY A 304 10.04 13.93 30.23
C GLY A 304 8.90 14.94 30.33
N GLU A 305 7.81 14.75 29.59
CA GLU A 305 6.67 15.66 29.62
C GLU A 305 5.92 15.63 30.94
N LYS A 306 5.46 16.80 31.39
CA LYS A 306 4.78 16.98 32.66
C LYS A 306 3.29 16.71 32.54
N VAL A 307 2.78 15.91 33.48
CA VAL A 307 1.37 15.51 33.56
C VAL A 307 0.81 15.94 34.90
N LYS A 308 -0.42 16.46 34.93
CA LYS A 308 -1.15 16.80 36.15
C LYS A 308 -2.41 15.97 36.27
N HIS A 309 -2.40 15.00 37.17
CA HIS A 309 -3.54 14.12 37.43
C HIS A 309 -4.31 14.58 38.68
N PHE A 310 -5.64 14.66 38.61
CA PHE A 310 -6.46 15.19 39.71
C PHE A 310 -6.25 14.46 41.04
N LYS A 311 -6.05 13.13 41.01
CA LYS A 311 -5.86 12.28 42.20
C LYS A 311 -4.40 12.10 42.61
N PHE A 312 -3.48 12.12 41.65
CA PHE A 312 -2.09 11.69 41.86
C PHE A 312 -1.12 12.87 41.87
N GLY A 313 -1.61 14.08 41.59
CA GLY A 313 -0.83 15.29 41.54
C GLY A 313 0.03 15.38 40.28
N ASP A 314 1.16 16.07 40.42
CA ASP A 314 2.14 16.21 39.35
C ASP A 314 2.89 14.90 39.11
N GLY A 315 3.08 14.59 37.83
CA GLY A 315 3.82 13.44 37.35
C GLY A 315 4.60 13.76 36.08
N GLU A 316 5.41 12.79 35.66
CA GLU A 316 6.27 12.89 34.49
C GLU A 316 6.20 11.59 33.68
N ILE A 317 6.10 11.71 32.36
CA ILE A 317 6.15 10.54 31.47
C ILE A 317 7.58 10.02 31.41
N ILE A 318 7.78 8.75 31.77
CA ILE A 318 9.13 8.13 31.81
C ILE A 318 9.35 7.13 30.69
N GLU A 319 8.28 6.64 30.08
CA GLU A 319 8.30 5.66 29.00
C GLU A 319 6.99 5.77 28.21
N LYS A 320 7.04 5.50 26.91
CA LYS A 320 5.87 5.35 26.04
C LYS A 320 6.03 4.11 25.17
N ASP A 321 5.01 3.28 25.13
CA ASP A 321 4.83 2.22 24.15
C ASP A 321 3.50 2.45 23.41
N HIS A 322 3.58 2.86 22.14
CA HIS A 322 2.44 3.24 21.30
C HIS A 322 1.51 4.25 22.02
N ASP A 323 0.26 3.89 22.31
CA ASP A 323 -0.69 4.76 23.03
C ASP A 323 -0.54 4.68 24.55
N ILE A 324 0.26 3.78 25.12
CA ILE A 324 0.39 3.60 26.57
C ILE A 324 1.63 4.32 27.09
N ALA A 325 1.43 5.30 27.97
CA ALA A 325 2.50 5.97 28.71
C ALA A 325 2.62 5.43 30.13
N THR A 326 3.87 5.17 30.56
CA THR A 326 4.21 4.99 31.97
C THR A 326 4.52 6.36 32.57
N ILE A 327 3.73 6.76 33.56
CA ILE A 327 3.81 8.07 34.21
C ILE A 327 4.23 7.87 35.67
N ARG A 328 5.31 8.55 36.07
CA ARG A 328 5.80 8.57 37.44
C ARG A 328 5.13 9.69 38.22
N PHE A 329 4.32 9.31 39.21
CA PHE A 329 3.78 10.22 40.22
C PHE A 329 4.53 10.04 41.55
N ARG A 330 4.33 10.94 42.52
CA ARG A 330 4.89 10.79 43.88
C ARG A 330 4.46 9.49 44.59
N ILE A 331 3.29 8.97 44.22
CA ILE A 331 2.71 7.75 44.80
C ILE A 331 3.17 6.47 44.08
N GLY A 332 4.03 6.58 43.07
CA GLY A 332 4.48 5.46 42.23
C GLY A 332 4.09 5.63 40.76
N GLU A 333 4.39 4.59 39.98
CA GLU A 333 4.21 4.59 38.53
C GLU A 333 2.81 4.09 38.13
N LYS A 334 2.25 4.68 37.08
CA LYS A 334 0.95 4.31 36.51
C LYS A 334 1.04 4.24 35.00
N LYS A 335 0.48 3.18 34.41
CA LYS A 335 0.26 3.09 32.97
C LYS A 335 -1.07 3.72 32.62
N MET A 336 -1.08 4.64 31.67
CA MET A 336 -2.27 5.33 31.18
C MET A 336 -2.21 5.45 29.66
N SER A 337 -3.38 5.34 29.02
CA SER A 337 -3.52 5.67 27.60
C SER A 337 -3.30 7.17 27.37
N MET A 338 -2.53 7.53 26.35
CA MET A 338 -2.24 8.89 25.94
C MET A 338 -3.49 9.60 25.47
N ARG A 339 -4.43 8.88 24.85
CA ARG A 339 -5.79 9.37 24.62
C ARG A 339 -6.46 9.84 25.91
N PHE A 340 -6.45 9.04 26.97
CA PHE A 340 -7.05 9.43 28.25
C PHE A 340 -6.34 10.66 28.86
N VAL A 341 -5.01 10.69 28.80
CA VAL A 341 -4.19 11.81 29.30
C VAL A 341 -4.54 13.11 28.55
N ALA A 342 -4.70 13.05 27.22
CA ALA A 342 -5.04 14.20 26.38
C ALA A 342 -6.50 14.67 26.55
N GLU A 343 -7.47 13.74 26.52
CA GLU A 343 -8.91 14.05 26.69
C GLU A 343 -9.18 14.73 28.04
N ARG A 344 -8.44 14.33 29.09
CA ARG A 344 -8.53 14.91 30.43
C ARG A 344 -7.66 16.14 30.62
N LYS A 345 -6.98 16.61 29.56
CA LYS A 345 -6.08 17.78 29.56
C LYS A 345 -5.03 17.71 30.66
N MET A 346 -4.48 16.51 30.89
CA MET A 346 -3.51 16.27 31.94
C MET A 346 -2.09 16.67 31.50
N LEU A 347 -1.78 16.60 30.21
CA LEU A 347 -0.53 17.09 29.64
C LEU A 347 -0.43 18.61 29.79
N GLN A 348 0.70 19.11 30.29
CA GLN A 348 0.94 20.54 30.37
C GLN A 348 1.30 21.15 29.00
N ASN A 349 1.91 20.35 28.13
CA ASN A 349 2.21 20.74 26.75
C ASN A 349 0.93 20.75 25.90
N LYS A 350 0.50 21.95 25.48
CA LYS A 350 -0.75 22.15 24.73
C LYS A 350 -0.68 21.62 23.30
N ASP A 351 0.50 21.63 22.68
CA ASP A 351 0.69 21.13 21.32
C ASP A 351 0.56 19.61 21.31
N LEU A 352 1.22 18.93 22.25
CA LEU A 352 1.05 17.49 22.46
C LEU A 352 -0.38 17.11 22.83
N THR A 353 -1.04 17.89 23.70
CA THR A 353 -2.45 17.67 24.02
C THR A 353 -3.31 17.72 22.75
N SER A 354 -3.06 18.69 21.87
CA SER A 354 -3.78 18.85 20.60
C SER A 354 -3.49 17.70 19.63
N ALA A 355 -2.23 17.25 19.54
CA ALA A 355 -1.83 16.13 18.71
C ALA A 355 -2.51 14.81 19.14
N TYR A 356 -2.51 14.49 20.43
CA TYR A 356 -3.16 13.26 20.92
C TYR A 356 -4.69 13.34 20.94
N MET A 357 -5.30 14.53 21.04
CA MET A 357 -6.74 14.70 20.76
C MET A 357 -7.07 14.47 19.28
N ARG A 358 -6.19 14.91 18.36
CA ARG A 358 -6.31 14.63 16.93
C ARG A 358 -6.18 13.12 16.65
N ARG A 359 -5.20 12.45 17.26
CA ARG A 359 -5.03 10.99 17.23
C ARG A 359 -6.35 10.24 17.52
N ALA A 360 -6.98 10.55 18.66
CA ALA A 360 -8.25 9.92 19.06
C ALA A 360 -9.45 10.23 18.14
N ARG A 361 -9.39 11.33 17.38
CA ARG A 361 -10.39 11.63 16.33
C ARG A 361 -10.11 10.78 15.09
N VAL A 362 -8.86 10.72 14.64
CA VAL A 362 -8.43 9.96 13.47
C VAL A 362 -8.71 8.47 13.66
N GLU A 363 -8.43 7.91 14.84
CA GLU A 363 -8.78 6.52 15.18
C GLU A 363 -10.29 6.23 15.00
N ARG A 364 -11.16 7.16 15.41
CA ARG A 364 -12.61 7.00 15.23
C ARG A 364 -13.02 7.06 13.77
N GLU A 365 -12.42 7.98 12.99
CA GLU A 365 -12.67 8.08 11.56
C GLU A 365 -12.24 6.79 10.84
N ILE A 366 -11.09 6.20 11.20
CA ILE A 366 -10.66 4.89 10.68
C ILE A 366 -11.70 3.81 11.00
N GLN A 367 -12.10 3.66 12.27
CA GLN A 367 -13.09 2.66 12.68
C GLN A 367 -14.43 2.78 11.94
N GLU A 368 -14.88 4.00 11.65
CA GLU A 368 -16.09 4.23 10.87
C GLU A 368 -15.92 3.83 9.40
N MET A 369 -14.76 4.14 8.81
CA MET A 369 -14.45 3.75 7.43
C MET A 369 -14.26 2.24 7.28
N GLU A 370 -13.62 1.56 8.24
CA GLU A 370 -13.46 0.10 8.24
C GLU A 370 -14.81 -0.62 8.25
N LYS A 371 -15.76 -0.17 9.09
CA LYS A 371 -17.14 -0.70 9.09
C LYS A 371 -17.83 -0.53 7.74
N ARG A 372 -17.57 0.58 7.05
CA ARG A 372 -18.10 0.80 5.69
C ARG A 372 -17.45 -0.15 4.69
N VAL A 373 -16.13 -0.37 4.77
CA VAL A 373 -15.42 -1.36 3.94
C VAL A 373 -16.03 -2.75 4.10
N GLU A 374 -16.22 -3.22 5.34
CA GLU A 374 -16.82 -4.53 5.62
C GLU A 374 -18.23 -4.67 5.00
N SER A 375 -19.05 -3.63 5.16
CA SER A 375 -20.40 -3.59 4.57
C SER A 375 -20.37 -3.69 3.04
N ASP A 376 -19.51 -2.91 2.39
CA ASP A 376 -19.42 -2.85 0.93
C ASP A 376 -18.80 -4.14 0.34
N GLU A 377 -17.85 -4.77 1.04
CA GLU A 377 -17.33 -6.10 0.69
C GLU A 377 -18.43 -7.18 0.76
N GLN A 378 -19.27 -7.14 1.79
CA GLN A 378 -20.37 -8.09 1.91
C GLN A 378 -21.38 -7.95 0.77
N ILE A 379 -21.60 -6.73 0.26
CA ILE A 379 -22.41 -6.47 -0.94
C ILE A 379 -21.79 -7.16 -2.16
N LEU A 380 -20.48 -7.03 -2.37
CA LEU A 380 -19.77 -7.68 -3.48
C LEU A 380 -19.85 -9.21 -3.41
N ILE A 381 -19.69 -9.79 -2.22
CA ILE A 381 -19.85 -11.23 -1.98
C ILE A 381 -21.26 -11.68 -2.37
N ASN A 382 -22.28 -10.92 -1.96
CA ASN A 382 -23.67 -11.21 -2.28
C ASN A 382 -23.93 -11.14 -3.80
N ILE A 383 -23.37 -10.14 -4.50
CA ILE A 383 -23.45 -10.02 -5.96
C ILE A 383 -22.85 -11.28 -6.61
N LYS A 384 -21.63 -11.69 -6.22
CA LYS A 384 -20.95 -12.87 -6.76
C LYS A 384 -21.75 -14.15 -6.51
N ASN A 385 -22.35 -14.31 -5.33
CA ASN A 385 -23.17 -15.47 -4.98
C ASN A 385 -24.45 -15.55 -5.82
N VAL A 386 -25.07 -14.41 -6.12
CA VAL A 386 -26.24 -14.34 -7.02
C VAL A 386 -25.83 -14.69 -8.47
N GLU A 387 -24.70 -14.19 -8.96
CA GLU A 387 -24.16 -14.51 -10.29
C GLU A 387 -23.91 -16.02 -10.43
N ILE A 388 -23.30 -16.66 -9.42
CA ILE A 388 -23.08 -18.12 -9.41
C ILE A 388 -24.41 -18.89 -9.46
N LYS A 389 -25.43 -18.44 -8.72
CA LYS A 389 -26.76 -19.08 -8.72
C LYS A 389 -27.46 -18.93 -10.07
N LEU A 390 -27.33 -17.78 -10.72
CA LEU A 390 -27.92 -17.53 -12.05
C LEU A 390 -27.19 -18.29 -13.15
N GLY A 391 -25.85 -18.39 -13.09
CA GLY A 391 -25.05 -19.17 -14.04
C GLY A 391 -25.32 -20.68 -13.94
N LYS A 392 -25.68 -21.19 -12.75
CA LYS A 392 -26.13 -22.58 -12.56
C LYS A 392 -27.57 -22.84 -13.02
N ALA A 393 -28.37 -21.81 -13.30
CA ALA A 393 -29.74 -21.95 -13.77
C ALA A 393 -29.85 -21.99 -15.31
N HIS A 394 -28.72 -21.96 -16.04
CA HIS A 394 -28.64 -22.00 -17.51
C HIS A 394 -27.80 -23.16 -18.04
N VAL A 395 -27.65 -24.24 -17.26
CA VAL A 395 -27.06 -25.52 -17.70
C VAL A 395 -28.12 -26.60 -17.74
#